data_AF-A0A3S0W8H0-F1
#
_entry.id   AF-A0A3S0W8H0-F1
#
_cell.length_a   1.000
_cell.length_b   1.000
_cell.length_c   1.000
_cell.angle_alpha   90.00
_cell.angle_beta   90.00
_cell.angle_gamma   90.00
#
_symmetry.space_group_name_H-M   'P 1'
#
loop_
_entity.id
_entity.type
_entity.pdbx_description
1 polymer ?
#
loop_
_entity_poly.entity_id
_entity_poly.type
_entity_poly.pdbx_seq_one_letter_code
_entity_poly.pdbx_strand_id
1 'polypeptide(L)'
;MNITHLEHTFIALLFQALLWPFVGRWVAGSLIVAVFLGREIAQHEYAGGGANEVWYLYGLFNHWSLDSFLDFAAPALACAFIALAMPGGWLWKQFAKSI
;
A
#
# COMPACT_ATOMS: atom_id res chain seq x y z
N MET A 1 18.26 5.05 6.82
CA MET A 1 16.80 5.10 6.65
C MET A 1 16.53 5.69 5.28
N ASN A 2 15.88 4.95 4.37
CA ASN A 2 15.31 5.37 3.05
C ASN A 2 15.28 4.25 1.98
N ILE A 3 15.80 3.04 2.24
CA ILE A 3 15.76 1.93 1.26
C ILE A 3 14.48 1.08 1.41
N THR A 4 14.03 0.84 2.64
CA THR A 4 12.88 -0.04 2.93
C THR A 4 11.57 0.47 2.31
N HIS A 5 11.31 1.78 2.35
CA HIS A 5 10.12 2.38 1.74
C HIS A 5 10.10 2.23 0.21
N LEU A 6 11.27 2.31 -0.43
CA LEU A 6 11.42 2.10 -1.88
C LEU A 6 11.20 0.63 -2.24
N GLU A 7 11.70 -0.30 -1.43
CA GLU A 7 11.46 -1.74 -1.61
C GLU A 7 9.97 -2.07 -1.46
N HIS A 8 9.30 -1.56 -0.42
CA HIS A 8 7.86 -1.73 -0.23
C HIS A 8 7.06 -1.14 -1.40
N THR A 9 7.45 0.04 -1.89
CA THR A 9 6.83 0.65 -3.07
C THR A 9 7.03 -0.20 -4.33
N PHE A 10 8.23 -0.71 -4.57
CA PHE A 10 8.53 -1.55 -5.71
C PHE A 10 7.76 -2.88 -5.67
N ILE A 11 7.71 -3.52 -4.51
CA ILE A 11 6.92 -4.74 -4.28
C ILE A 11 5.43 -4.45 -4.50
N ALA A 12 4.92 -3.32 -4.01
CA ALA A 12 3.52 -2.93 -4.21
C ALA A 12 3.17 -2.82 -5.70
N LEU A 13 4.04 -2.17 -6.47
CA LEU A 13 3.84 -2.01 -7.92
C LEU A 13 3.94 -3.33 -8.68
N LEU A 14 4.86 -4.22 -8.29
CA LEU A 14 4.99 -5.54 -8.88
C LEU A 14 3.71 -6.36 -8.66
N PHE A 15 3.19 -6.39 -7.44
CA PHE A 15 1.95 -7.09 -7.12
C PHE A 15 0.74 -6.46 -7.80
N GLN A 16 0.66 -5.14 -7.88
CA GLN A 16 -0.41 -4.46 -8.61
C GLN A 16 -0.41 -4.83 -10.10
N ALA A 17 0.78 -4.92 -10.72
CA ALA A 17 0.91 -5.33 -12.12
C ALA A 17 0.53 -6.81 -12.33
N LEU A 18 0.93 -7.71 -11.41
CA LEU A 18 0.62 -9.14 -11.47
C LEU A 18 -0.87 -9.42 -11.25
N LEU A 19 -1.52 -8.71 -10.33
CA LEU A 19 -2.93 -8.91 -9.97
C LEU A 19 -3.90 -8.17 -10.89
N TRP A 20 -3.44 -7.13 -11.59
CA TRP A 20 -4.26 -6.34 -12.51
C TRP A 20 -5.13 -7.21 -13.45
N PRO A 21 -4.61 -8.17 -14.23
CA PRO A 21 -5.44 -8.92 -15.18
C PRO A 21 -6.57 -9.75 -14.54
N PHE A 22 -6.49 -10.04 -13.23
CA PHE A 22 -7.46 -10.87 -12.53
C PHE A 22 -8.54 -10.07 -11.80
N VAL A 23 -8.14 -9.00 -11.10
CA VAL A 23 -9.05 -8.24 -10.20
C VAL A 23 -9.24 -6.78 -10.61
N GLY A 24 -8.48 -6.31 -11.61
CA GLY A 24 -8.48 -4.92 -12.04
C GLY A 24 -7.53 -4.04 -11.24
N ARG A 25 -7.02 -2.98 -11.89
CA ARG A 25 -5.96 -2.09 -11.38
C ARG A 25 -6.20 -1.44 -10.01
N TRP A 26 -7.46 -1.15 -9.68
CA TRP A 26 -7.83 -0.47 -8.43
C TRP A 26 -7.85 -1.47 -7.28
N VAL A 27 -8.45 -2.64 -7.51
CA VAL A 27 -8.52 -3.73 -6.53
C VAL A 27 -7.13 -4.33 -6.29
N ALA A 28 -6.34 -4.49 -7.34
CA ALA A 28 -4.97 -4.96 -7.25
C ALA A 28 -4.10 -4.04 -6.36
N GLY A 29 -4.23 -2.72 -6.52
CA GLY A 29 -3.51 -1.74 -5.71
C GLY A 29 -4.02 -1.67 -4.26
N SER A 30 -5.34 -1.74 -4.03
CA SER A 30 -5.88 -1.70 -2.67
C SER A 30 -5.54 -2.94 -1.85
N LEU A 31 -5.51 -4.13 -2.47
CA LEU A 31 -5.17 -5.38 -1.80
C LEU A 31 -3.75 -5.36 -1.23
N ILE A 32 -2.76 -4.93 -2.02
CA ILE A 32 -1.38 -4.92 -1.56
C ILE A 32 -1.13 -3.84 -0.50
N VAL A 33 -1.80 -2.69 -0.60
CA VAL A 33 -1.78 -1.64 0.44
C VAL A 33 -2.38 -2.15 1.74
N ALA A 34 -3.49 -2.91 1.68
CA ALA A 34 -4.10 -3.51 2.86
C ALA A 34 -3.17 -4.54 3.53
N VAL A 35 -2.40 -5.30 2.74
CA VAL A 35 -1.39 -6.22 3.28
C VAL A 35 -0.28 -5.46 4.01
N PHE A 36 0.25 -4.37 3.44
CA PHE A 36 1.27 -3.56 4.12
C PHE A 36 0.74 -2.89 5.39
N LEU A 37 -0.49 -2.37 5.35
CA LEU A 37 -1.15 -1.83 6.53
C LEU A 37 -1.31 -2.89 7.63
N GLY A 38 -1.77 -4.09 7.27
CA GLY A 38 -1.90 -5.22 8.21
C GLY A 38 -0.57 -5.65 8.82
N ARG A 39 0.52 -5.59 8.04
CA ARG A 39 1.88 -5.88 8.53
C ARG A 39 2.31 -4.90 9.61
N GLU A 40 2.11 -3.60 9.40
CA GLU A 40 2.45 -2.57 10.40
C GLU A 40 1.60 -2.71 11.66
N ILE A 41 0.29 -2.97 11.52
CA ILE A 41 -0.60 -3.23 12.67
C ILE A 41 -0.08 -4.42 13.50
N ALA A 42 0.30 -5.52 12.85
CA ALA A 42 0.84 -6.68 13.54
C ALA A 42 2.17 -6.35 14.25
N GLN A 43 3.05 -5.56 13.64
CA GLN A 43 4.31 -5.13 14.26
C GLN A 43 4.08 -4.26 15.50
N HIS A 44 3.08 -3.38 15.48
CA HIS A 44 2.69 -2.59 16.65
C HIS A 44 2.05 -3.45 17.75
N GLU A 45 1.29 -4.48 17.40
CA GLU A 45 0.75 -5.45 18.37
C GLU A 45 1.87 -6.27 19.03
N TYR A 46 2.87 -6.72 18.26
CA TYR A 46 4.04 -7.41 18.80
C TYR A 46 4.87 -6.52 19.73
N ALA A 47 5.03 -5.24 19.41
CA ALA A 47 5.73 -4.29 20.28
C ALA A 47 5.00 -4.08 21.63
N GLY A 48 3.67 -4.25 21.65
CA GLY A 48 2.85 -4.15 22.86
C GLY A 48 2.79 -5.42 23.71
N GLY A 49 3.46 -6.51 23.33
CA GLY A 49 3.43 -7.80 24.03
C GLY A 49 2.88 -8.98 23.21
N GLY A 50 2.41 -8.73 21.98
CA GLY A 50 1.88 -9.75 21.08
C GLY A 50 0.35 -9.76 21.00
N ALA A 51 -0.20 -10.25 19.89
CA ALA A 51 -1.63 -10.16 19.55
C ALA A 51 -2.62 -10.72 20.60
N ASN A 52 -2.17 -11.58 21.52
CA ASN A 52 -3.00 -12.14 22.60
C ASN A 52 -3.00 -11.30 23.89
N GLU A 53 -2.06 -10.35 24.02
CA GLU A 53 -1.86 -9.53 25.22
C GLU A 53 -2.43 -8.12 25.06
N VAL A 54 -2.64 -7.69 23.81
CA VAL A 54 -3.14 -6.36 23.48
C VAL A 54 -4.56 -6.38 22.91
N TRP A 55 -5.28 -5.27 23.11
CA TRP A 55 -6.65 -5.12 22.61
C TRP A 55 -6.71 -5.17 21.08
N TYR A 56 -7.86 -5.57 20.52
CA TYR A 56 -8.04 -5.84 19.09
C TYR A 56 -7.68 -4.68 18.13
N LEU A 57 -7.71 -3.41 18.57
CA LEU A 57 -7.26 -2.27 17.75
C LEU A 57 -6.01 -1.61 18.34
N TYR A 58 -5.23 -2.31 19.16
CA TYR A 58 -4.07 -1.72 19.83
C TYR A 58 -3.02 -1.29 18.81
N GLY A 59 -2.74 -2.16 17.82
CA GLY A 59 -1.84 -1.83 16.72
C GLY A 59 -2.33 -0.70 15.81
N LEU A 60 -3.62 -0.36 15.84
CA LEU A 60 -4.20 0.72 15.04
C LEU A 60 -4.06 2.11 15.69
N PHE A 61 -3.93 2.19 17.02
CA PHE A 61 -3.92 3.47 17.74
C PHE A 61 -2.63 3.73 18.53
N ASN A 62 -1.86 2.71 18.88
CA ASN A 62 -0.66 2.86 19.71
C ASN A 62 0.64 2.63 18.91
N HIS A 63 1.69 3.36 19.27
CA HIS A 63 3.06 3.25 18.74
C HIS A 63 3.27 3.65 17.27
N TRP A 64 2.36 4.41 16.67
CA TRP A 64 2.53 4.90 15.31
C TRP A 64 3.69 5.89 15.21
N SER A 65 4.67 5.55 14.37
CA SER A 65 5.75 6.45 13.98
C SER A 65 5.47 7.04 12.59
N LEU A 66 6.06 8.20 12.29
CA LEU A 66 5.96 8.80 10.96
C LEU A 66 6.51 7.87 9.86
N ASP A 67 7.54 7.07 10.18
CA ASP A 67 8.11 6.08 9.26
C ASP A 67 7.13 4.94 8.96
N SER A 68 6.45 4.40 9.98
CA SER A 68 5.41 3.36 9.81
C SER A 68 4.23 3.87 8.97
N PHE A 69 3.90 5.16 9.10
CA PHE A 69 2.88 5.77 8.25
C PHE A 69 3.34 5.85 6.78
N LEU A 70 4.59 6.23 6.54
CA LEU A 70 5.14 6.30 5.18
C LEU A 70 5.28 4.91 4.54
N ASP A 71 5.46 3.85 5.33
CA ASP A 71 5.60 2.47 4.84
C ASP A 71 4.34 1.94 4.15
N PHE A 72 3.13 2.39 4.51
CA PHE A 72 1.90 2.03 3.79
C PHE A 72 1.39 3.18 2.90
N ALA A 73 1.62 4.43 3.25
CA ALA A 73 1.14 5.58 2.49
C ALA A 73 1.92 5.78 1.18
N ALA A 74 3.24 5.58 1.17
CA ALA A 74 4.05 5.67 -0.05
C ALA A 74 3.63 4.64 -1.12
N PRO A 75 3.52 3.33 -0.80
CA PRO A 75 3.01 2.36 -1.77
C PRO A 75 1.55 2.65 -2.17
N ALA A 76 0.70 3.17 -1.28
CA ALA A 76 -0.67 3.54 -1.62
C ALA A 76 -0.73 4.67 -2.67
N LEU A 77 0.05 5.73 -2.47
CA LEU A 77 0.15 6.85 -3.41
C LEU A 77 0.73 6.38 -4.75
N ALA A 78 1.77 5.56 -4.73
CA ALA A 78 2.36 4.99 -5.94
C ALA A 78 1.35 4.10 -6.71
N CYS A 79 0.61 3.24 -6.00
CA CYS A 79 -0.39 2.38 -6.62
C CYS A 79 -1.57 3.18 -7.21
N ALA A 80 -2.01 4.23 -6.53
CA ALA A 80 -3.04 5.13 -7.02
C ALA A 80 -2.59 5.90 -8.27
N PHE A 81 -1.35 6.41 -8.26
CA PHE A 81 -0.77 7.12 -9.40
C PHE A 81 -0.68 6.21 -10.63
N ILE A 82 -0.18 4.99 -10.47
CA ILE A 82 -0.07 4.00 -11.55
C ILE A 82 -1.45 3.59 -12.05
N ALA A 83 -2.43 3.35 -11.16
CA ALA A 83 -3.80 3.04 -11.58
C ALA A 83 -4.42 4.16 -12.45
N LEU A 84 -4.13 5.43 -12.14
CA LEU A 84 -4.59 6.58 -12.91
C LEU A 84 -3.87 6.71 -14.27
N ALA A 85 -2.57 6.44 -14.30
CA ALA A 85 -1.72 6.52 -15.49
C ALA A 85 -1.91 5.34 -16.47
N MET A 86 -2.34 4.18 -15.96
CA MET A 86 -2.51 2.97 -16.76
C MET A 86 -3.61 3.07 -17.84
N PRO A 87 -3.49 2.29 -18.93
CA PRO A 87 -4.48 2.16 -20.01
C PRO A 87 -5.92 2.10 -19.52
N GLY A 88 -6.78 2.96 -20.09
CA GLY A 88 -8.16 3.15 -19.66
C GLY A 88 -8.34 4.03 -18.42
N GLY A 89 -7.26 4.56 -17.86
CA GLY A 89 -7.23 5.49 -16.72
C GLY A 89 -7.64 6.89 -17.11
N TRP A 90 -7.95 7.72 -16.13
CA TRP A 90 -8.33 9.10 -16.42
C TRP A 90 -7.16 9.84 -17.09
N LEU A 91 -5.92 9.68 -16.59
CA LEU A 91 -4.73 10.30 -17.18
C LEU A 91 -4.41 9.71 -18.57
N TRP A 92 -4.52 8.40 -18.73
CA TRP A 92 -4.36 7.75 -20.04
C TRP A 92 -5.36 8.26 -21.07
N LYS A 93 -6.63 8.43 -20.68
CA LYS A 93 -7.69 8.96 -21.56
C LYS A 93 -7.43 10.41 -21.96
N GLN A 94 -6.82 11.22 -21.09
CA GLN A 94 -6.46 12.59 -21.45
C GLN A 94 -5.24 12.65 -22.36
N PHE A 95 -4.20 11.83 -22.09
CA PHE A 95 -3.05 11.71 -22.99
C PHE A 95 -3.44 11.18 -24.38
N ALA A 96 -4.27 10.14 -24.44
CA ALA A 96 -4.73 9.53 -25.68
C ALA A 96 -5.68 10.43 -26.50
N LYS A 97 -6.25 11.47 -25.90
CA LYS A 97 -7.06 12.49 -26.60
C LYS A 97 -6.22 13.63 -27.18
N SER A 98 -4.97 13.79 -26.73
CA SER A 98 -4.05 14.84 -27.18
C SER A 98 -3.13 14.38 -28.32
N ILE A 99 -3.27 13.15 -28.79
CA ILE A 99 -2.58 12.57 -29.96
C ILE A 99 -3.63 12.37 -31.06
#